data_AF-A0A4R2FC00-F1
#
_entry.id   AF-A0A4R2FC00-F1
#
_cell.length_a   1.000
_cell.length_b   1.000
_cell.length_c   1.000
_cell.angle_alpha   90.00
_cell.angle_beta   90.00
_cell.angle_gamma   90.00
#
_symmetry.space_group_name_H-M   'P 1'
#
loop_
_entity.id
_entity.type
_entity.pdbx_description
1 polymer ?
#
loop_
_entity_poly.entity_id
_entity_poly.type
_entity_poly.pdbx_seq_one_letter_code
_entity_poly.pdbx_strand_id
1 'polypeptide(L)' 'MTTLAMTFGMLPNALGWGNDTSFSQPMAIVVIAGLLMSTLLSLVVVPVIYTLVDDMKSTILKMLGKVSMHKIYA' A
#
# COMPACT_ATOMS: atom_id res chain seq x y z
N MET A 1 -6.98 -11.82 2.86
CA MET A 1 -7.76 -12.99 2.39
C MET A 1 -7.46 -13.32 0.93
N THR A 2 -7.62 -12.36 0.00
CA THR A 2 -7.35 -12.55 -1.43
C THR A 2 -5.90 -12.93 -1.76
N THR A 3 -4.92 -12.28 -1.11
CA THR A 3 -3.48 -12.54 -1.33
C THR A 3 -3.13 -14.02 -1.08
N LEU A 4 -3.61 -14.59 0.04
CA LEU A 4 -3.35 -15.98 0.39
C LEU A 4 -3.97 -16.94 -0.63
N ALA A 5 -5.23 -16.71 -1.04
CA ALA A 5 -5.89 -17.54 -2.04
C ALA A 5 -5.13 -17.54 -3.38
N MET A 6 -4.64 -16.38 -3.81
CA MET A 6 -3.84 -16.24 -5.03
C MET A 6 -2.49 -16.97 -4.90
N THR A 7 -1.80 -16.80 -3.76
CA THR A 7 -0.53 -17.49 -3.48
C THR A 7 -0.69 -19.01 -3.45
N PHE A 8 -1.71 -19.53 -2.77
CA PHE A 8 -1.98 -20.97 -2.73
C PHE A 8 -2.40 -21.53 -4.10
N GLY A 9 -3.16 -20.78 -4.90
CA GLY A 9 -3.54 -21.19 -6.26
C GLY A 9 -2.37 -21.22 -7.25
N MET A 10 -1.36 -20.36 -7.07
CA MET A 10 -0.16 -20.32 -7.91
C MET A 10 1.01 -21.17 -7.37
N LEU A 11 0.88 -21.70 -6.15
CA LEU A 11 1.89 -22.55 -5.50
C LEU A 11 2.30 -23.78 -6.34
N PRO A 12 1.40 -24.57 -6.95
CA PRO A 12 1.79 -25.70 -7.79
C PRO A 12 2.54 -25.25 -9.07
N ASN A 13 2.18 -24.09 -9.62
CA ASN A 13 2.86 -23.52 -10.78
C ASN A 13 4.26 -22.99 -10.43
N ALA A 14 4.44 -22.43 -9.22
CA ALA A 14 5.74 -22.01 -8.70
C ALA A 14 6.67 -23.21 -8.41
N LEU A 15 6.12 -24.36 -7.99
CA LEU A 15 6.86 -25.60 -7.78
C LEU A 15 7.23 -26.34 -9.08
N GLY A 16 6.70 -25.91 -10.23
CA GLY A 16 7.07 -26.46 -11.53
C GLY A 16 6.43 -27.80 -11.84
N TRP A 17 5.22 -28.06 -11.34
CA TRP A 17 4.45 -29.22 -11.77
C TRP A 17 3.74 -28.92 -13.09
N GLY A 18 4.43 -29.14 -14.21
CA GLY A 18 3.88 -29.02 -15.57
C GLY A 18 4.94 -29.24 -16.66
N ASN A 19 4.51 -29.48 -17.90
CA ASN A 19 5.41 -29.79 -19.03
C ASN A 19 6.16 -28.57 -19.61
N ASP A 20 5.92 -27.34 -19.11
CA ASP A 20 6.51 -26.08 -19.62
C ASP A 20 6.87 -25.12 -18.48
N THR A 21 7.80 -25.52 -17.61
CA THR A 21 8.14 -24.77 -16.38
C THR A 21 9.08 -23.59 -16.57
N SER A 22 9.82 -23.55 -17.68
CA SER A 22 10.91 -22.59 -17.91
C SER A 22 10.50 -21.11 -17.77
N PHE A 23 9.26 -20.77 -18.12
CA PHE A 23 8.73 -19.39 -18.01
C PHE A 23 7.60 -19.25 -16.99
N SER A 24 6.82 -20.29 -16.75
CA SER A 24 5.67 -20.24 -15.83
C SER A 24 6.08 -20.19 -14.35
N GLN A 25 7.17 -20.89 -13.98
CA GLN A 25 7.72 -20.84 -12.62
C GLN A 25 8.20 -19.43 -12.22
N PRO A 26 9.12 -18.78 -12.97
CA PRO A 26 9.63 -17.47 -12.56
C PRO A 26 8.53 -16.41 -12.51
N MET A 27 7.55 -16.47 -13.42
CA MET A 27 6.42 -15.55 -13.41
C MET A 27 5.54 -15.71 -12.16
N ALA A 28 5.24 -16.95 -11.75
CA ALA A 28 4.46 -17.21 -10.53
C ALA A 28 5.18 -16.72 -9.27
N ILE A 29 6.50 -16.93 -9.19
CA ILE A 29 7.32 -16.50 -8.05
C ILE A 29 7.31 -14.96 -7.92
N VAL A 30 7.48 -14.24 -9.03
CA VAL A 30 7.47 -12.77 -9.05
C VAL A 30 6.10 -12.23 -8.61
N VAL A 31 5.00 -12.82 -9.06
CA VAL A 31 3.65 -12.40 -8.67
C VAL A 31 3.42 -12.61 -7.17
N ILE A 32 3.76 -13.78 -6.63
CA ILE A 32 3.61 -14.07 -5.19
C ILE A 32 4.42 -13.07 -4.36
N ALA A 33 5.69 -12.85 -4.71
CA ALA A 33 6.55 -11.89 -4.03
C ALA A 33 6.00 -10.46 -4.12
N GLY A 34 5.53 -10.04 -5.29
CA GLY A 34 4.93 -8.72 -5.51
C GLY A 34 3.67 -8.49 -4.70
N LEU A 35 2.80 -9.49 -4.58
CA LEU A 35 1.58 -9.43 -3.78
C LEU A 35 1.87 -9.35 -2.27
N LEU A 36 2.86 -10.12 -1.79
CA LEU A 36 3.33 -10.02 -0.41
C LEU A 36 3.92 -8.64 -0.12
N MET A 37 4.80 -8.17 -1.01
CA MET A 37 5.42 -6.85 -0.89
C MET A 37 4.37 -5.73 -0.92
N SER A 38 3.37 -5.80 -1.81
CA SER A 38 2.28 -4.83 -1.88
C SER A 38 1.45 -4.78 -0.58
N THR A 39 1.21 -5.95 0.03
CA THR A 39 0.49 -6.03 1.31
C THR A 39 1.30 -5.38 2.45
N LEU A 40 2.60 -5.68 2.53
CA LEU A 40 3.50 -5.08 3.51
C LEU A 40 3.67 -3.57 3.29
N LEU A 41 3.87 -3.18 2.04
CA LEU A 41 4.06 -1.79 1.65
C LEU A 41 2.79 -1.00 1.95
N SER A 42 1.60 -1.53 1.69
CA SER A 42 0.34 -0.88 2.07
C SER A 42 0.22 -0.68 3.59
N LEU A 43 0.55 -1.70 4.40
CA LEU A 43 0.54 -1.58 5.86
C LEU A 43 1.45 -0.47 6.40
N VAL A 44 2.57 -0.19 5.72
CA VAL A 44 3.52 0.86 6.12
C VAL A 44 3.21 2.21 5.45
N VAL A 45 2.85 2.22 4.18
CA VAL A 45 2.61 3.44 3.39
C VAL A 45 1.32 4.13 3.82
N VAL A 46 0.25 3.37 4.07
CA VAL A 46 -1.04 3.97 4.50
C VAL A 46 -0.89 4.85 5.74
N PRO A 47 -0.28 4.41 6.86
CA PRO A 47 -0.13 5.27 8.04
C PRO A 47 0.80 6.46 7.78
N VAL A 48 1.89 6.28 7.02
CA VAL A 48 2.82 7.37 6.68
C VAL A 48 2.11 8.45 5.85
N ILE A 49 1.33 8.06 4.84
CA ILE A 49 0.56 9.01 4.05
C ILE A 49 -0.50 9.69 4.93
N TYR A 50 -1.13 8.95 5.86
CA TYR A 50 -2.11 9.54 6.76
C TYR A 50 -1.51 10.63 7.65
N THR A 51 -0.34 10.39 8.26
CA THR A 51 0.33 11.40 9.09
C THR A 51 0.76 12.61 8.27
N LEU A 52 1.27 12.40 7.05
CA LEU A 52 1.66 13.49 6.15
C LEU A 52 0.46 14.38 5.79
N VAL A 53 -0.68 13.78 5.46
CA VAL A 53 -1.90 14.52 5.12
C VAL A 53 -2.49 15.23 6.35
N ASP A 54 -2.46 14.58 7.53
CA ASP A 54 -2.98 15.19 8.76
C ASP A 54 -2.14 16.40 9.21
N ASP A 55 -0.81 16.31 9.08
CA ASP A 55 0.11 17.43 9.35
C ASP A 55 -0.13 18.63 8.40
N MET A 56 -0.36 18.34 7.11
CA MET A 56 -0.72 19.37 6.12
C MET A 56 -2.07 20.01 6.45
N LYS A 57 -3.07 19.22 6.82
CA LYS A 57 -4.41 19.69 7.22
C LYS A 57 -4.33 20.57 8.47
N SER A 58 -3.58 20.15 9.49
CA SER A 58 -3.32 20.89 10.73
C SER A 58 -2.73 22.28 10.43
N THR A 59 -1.79 22.36 9.48
CA THR A 59 -1.13 23.61 9.10
C THR A 59 -2.07 24.56 8.37
N ILE A 60 -2.86 24.05 7.41
CA ILE A 60 -3.84 24.84 6.65
C ILE A 60 -4.98 25.34 7.55
N LEU A 61 -5.50 24.50 8.44
CA LEU A 61 -6.54 24.88 9.39
C LEU A 61 -6.05 25.95 10.37
N LYS A 62 -4.79 25.86 10.85
CA LYS A 62 -4.18 26.90 11.69
C LYS A 62 -4.00 28.22 10.95
N MET A 63 -3.69 28.19 9.65
CA MET A 63 -3.60 29.40 8.82
C MET A 63 -4.97 30.03 8.58
N LEU A 64 -6.01 29.24 8.28
CA LEU A 64 -7.38 29.75 8.10
C LEU A 64 -7.98 30.27 9.43
N GLY A 65 -7.73 29.59 10.54
CA GLY A 65 -8.21 30.01 11.87
C GLY A 65 -7.55 31.30 12.39
N LYS A 66 -6.27 31.53 12.05
CA LYS A 66 -5.57 32.79 12.39
C LYS A 66 -6.15 34.02 11.70
N VAL A 67 -6.82 33.87 10.55
CA VAL A 67 -7.44 35.00 9.84
C VAL A 67 -8.76 35.43 10.52
N SER A 68 -9.47 34.53 11.20
CA SER A 68 -10.74 34.88 11.86
C SER A 68 -10.58 35.52 13.25
N MET A 69 -9.45 35.32 13.93
CA MET A 69 -9.20 35.87 15.27
C MET A 69 -8.67 37.32 15.27
N HIS A 70 -8.20 37.85 14.14
CA HIS A 70 -7.70 39.24 14.09
C HIS A 70 -8.79 40.28 13.83
N LYS A 71 -10.03 39.88 13.54
CA LYS A 71 -11.13 40.80 13.18
C LYS A 71 -12.18 41.03 14.28
N ILE A 72 -12.01 40.41 15.45
CA ILE A 72 -12.95 40.52 16.58
C ILE A 72 -12.42 41.43 17.71
N TYR A 73 -11.18 41.94 17.59
CA TYR A 73 -10.52 42.81 18.58
C TYR A 73 -9.98 44.13 18.00
N ALA A 74 -10.52 44.60 16.87
CA ALA A 74 -10.22 45.92 16.30
C ALA A 74 -11.51 46.65 15.95
#